data_AF-A0AAN8PJL9-F1
#
_entry.id   AF-A0AAN8PJL9-F1
#
_cell.length_a   1.000
_cell.length_b   1.000
_cell.length_c   1.000
_cell.angle_alpha   90.00
_cell.angle_beta   90.00
_cell.angle_gamma   90.00
#
_symmetry.space_group_name_H-M   'P 1'
#
loop_
_entity.id
_entity.type
_entity.pdbx_description
1 polymer ?
#
loop_
_entity_poly.entity_id
_entity_poly.type
_entity_poly.pdbx_seq_one_letter_code
_entity_poly.pdbx_strand_id
1 'polypeptide(L)'
;MLNGRVGVQDFTSISTKGKAVVDYVCVPHESLETIKHFNVLTMTDAIADIKLQPTSIPDHSMLIWEIHVDYKLNQRQDDVISPGHSVKRYQLRETPDDFLSFSNIDPLLYEKITAIEGNLQCQKDIQRAYSDFLELIKTEMDNRIPCKKTSALNFDIKKNNRTRKPYWNVELAAQWSHARNCEKMWLKSNSHVNKGKLKSEFCQARKCFDQLHRKVKRQYRQKLQDELTEKFECTNSTEFWKTIGQIGISNYRQNKIPWAVINEEGRLVTDQ
;
A
#
# COMPACT_ATOMS: atom_id res chain seq x y z
N MET A 1 3.17 -1.81 16.97
CA MET A 1 2.53 -3.10 16.62
C MET A 1 2.27 -3.79 17.94
N LEU A 2 1.02 -3.83 18.39
CA LEU A 2 0.65 -4.61 19.56
C LEU A 2 0.51 -6.06 19.08
N ASN A 3 1.53 -6.88 19.35
CA ASN A 3 1.45 -8.32 19.15
C ASN A 3 0.72 -8.89 20.36
N GLY A 4 -0.59 -9.09 20.25
CA GLY A 4 -1.40 -9.66 21.32
C GLY A 4 -2.34 -10.71 20.76
N ARG A 5 -2.48 -11.83 21.48
CA ARG A 5 -3.61 -12.74 21.26
C ARG A 5 -4.84 -12.07 21.86
N VAL A 6 -5.94 -12.04 21.11
CA VAL A 6 -7.22 -11.61 21.66
C VAL A 6 -7.88 -12.87 22.26
N GLY A 7 -7.68 -13.12 23.54
CA GLY A 7 -8.27 -14.28 24.25
C GLY A 7 -7.48 -15.59 24.15
N VAL A 8 -8.15 -16.71 24.43
CA VAL A 8 -7.57 -18.07 24.42
C VAL A 8 -7.71 -18.65 23.02
N GLN A 9 -6.69 -18.43 22.18
CA GLN A 9 -6.67 -18.93 20.81
C GLN A 9 -5.61 -20.01 20.61
N ASP A 10 -5.98 -20.97 19.77
CA ASP A 10 -5.15 -22.08 19.38
C ASP A 10 -3.97 -21.66 18.49
N PHE A 11 -3.10 -22.63 18.19
CA PHE A 11 -1.92 -22.39 17.36
C PHE A 11 -2.29 -22.33 15.88
N THR A 12 -1.68 -21.38 15.15
CA THR A 12 -1.91 -21.24 13.71
C THR A 12 -1.12 -22.24 12.89
N SER A 13 -0.07 -22.84 13.48
CA SER A 13 0.67 -23.95 12.90
C SER A 13 0.86 -25.07 13.92
N ILE A 14 0.53 -26.30 13.50
CA ILE A 14 0.63 -27.53 14.28
C ILE A 14 1.29 -28.59 13.41
N SER A 15 2.51 -28.99 13.78
CA SER A 15 3.26 -30.03 13.09
C SER A 15 3.74 -31.09 14.09
N THR A 16 4.29 -32.19 13.57
CA THR A 16 4.96 -33.21 14.39
C THR A 16 6.19 -32.67 15.13
N LYS A 17 6.72 -31.51 14.72
CA LYS A 17 7.90 -30.86 15.32
C LYS A 17 7.54 -29.83 16.38
N GLY A 18 6.26 -29.51 16.56
CA GLY A 18 5.79 -28.52 17.54
C GLY A 18 4.64 -27.65 17.04
N LYS A 19 4.24 -26.71 17.91
CA LYS A 19 3.13 -25.78 17.67
C LYS A 19 3.62 -24.34 17.73
N ALA A 20 3.14 -23.49 16.83
CA ALA A 20 3.56 -22.09 16.75
C ALA A 20 2.43 -21.17 16.26
N VAL A 21 2.56 -19.87 16.55
CA VAL A 21 1.73 -18.81 15.98
C VAL A 21 2.58 -18.06 14.96
N VAL A 22 2.32 -18.34 13.69
CA VAL A 22 3.10 -17.82 12.55
C VAL A 22 2.22 -17.05 11.56
N ASP A 23 0.91 -17.20 11.64
CA ASP A 23 -0.06 -16.55 10.77
C ASP A 23 -0.80 -15.46 11.55
N TYR A 24 -0.98 -14.32 10.90
CA TYR A 24 -1.54 -13.12 11.51
C TYR A 24 -2.55 -12.48 10.57
N VAL A 25 -3.62 -11.94 11.15
CA VAL A 25 -4.54 -11.03 10.47
C VAL A 25 -4.17 -9.61 10.88
N CYS A 26 -3.72 -8.81 9.92
CA CYS A 26 -3.38 -7.41 10.15
C CYS A 26 -4.59 -6.53 9.83
N VAL A 27 -5.06 -5.77 10.82
CA VAL A 27 -6.09 -4.74 10.63
C VAL A 27 -5.58 -3.37 11.07
N PRO A 28 -6.09 -2.27 10.48
CA PRO A 28 -5.87 -0.93 11.01
C PRO A 28 -6.31 -0.86 12.47
N HIS A 29 -5.56 -0.10 13.29
CA HIS A 29 -5.84 0.00 14.73
C HIS A 29 -7.27 0.51 15.01
N GLU A 30 -7.71 1.49 14.21
CA GLU A 30 -9.05 2.05 14.22
C GLU A 30 -10.17 1.07 13.81
N SER A 31 -9.82 -0.08 13.22
CA SER A 31 -10.77 -1.12 12.84
C SER A 31 -10.75 -2.32 13.79
N LEU A 32 -9.95 -2.29 14.87
CA LEU A 32 -9.85 -3.43 15.78
C LEU A 32 -11.20 -3.76 16.44
N GLU A 33 -11.97 -2.73 16.80
CA GLU A 33 -13.30 -2.86 17.41
C GLU A 33 -14.37 -3.43 16.45
N THR A 34 -14.09 -3.43 15.13
CA THR A 34 -15.00 -4.01 14.14
C THR A 34 -14.96 -5.54 14.13
N ILE A 35 -13.90 -6.14 14.68
CA ILE A 35 -13.77 -7.61 14.77
C ILE A 35 -14.53 -8.09 16.01
N LYS A 36 -15.70 -8.71 15.82
CA LYS A 36 -16.52 -9.22 16.94
C LYS A 36 -16.12 -10.62 17.37
N HIS A 37 -15.69 -11.44 16.43
CA HIS A 37 -15.31 -12.82 16.67
C HIS A 37 -14.04 -13.14 15.92
N PHE A 38 -13.05 -13.72 16.60
CA PHE A 38 -11.82 -14.24 15.99
C PHE A 38 -11.56 -15.62 16.60
N ASN A 39 -11.46 -16.64 15.76
CA ASN A 39 -11.24 -18.03 16.17
C ASN A 39 -10.18 -18.68 15.28
N VAL A 40 -9.43 -19.61 15.86
CA VAL A 40 -8.45 -20.45 15.17
C VAL A 40 -8.99 -21.86 15.16
N LEU A 41 -9.44 -22.34 14.00
CA LEU A 41 -9.93 -23.69 13.82
C LEU A 41 -8.78 -24.58 13.37
N THR A 42 -8.37 -25.54 14.19
CA THR A 42 -7.32 -26.48 13.80
C THR A 42 -7.82 -27.38 12.67
N MET A 43 -6.92 -27.83 11.79
CA MET A 43 -7.32 -28.72 10.70
C MET A 43 -7.84 -30.06 11.22
N THR A 44 -7.36 -30.51 12.39
CA THR A 44 -7.86 -31.71 13.05
C THR A 44 -9.33 -31.56 13.43
N ASP A 45 -9.72 -30.43 14.02
CA ASP A 45 -11.11 -30.14 14.41
C ASP A 45 -12.00 -29.98 13.17
N ALA A 46 -11.51 -29.25 12.16
CA ALA A 46 -12.24 -29.09 10.90
C ALA A 46 -12.50 -30.43 10.19
N ILE A 47 -11.53 -31.35 10.21
CA ILE A 47 -11.68 -32.69 9.63
C ILE A 47 -12.68 -33.53 10.42
N ALA A 48 -12.65 -33.44 11.76
CA ALA A 48 -13.59 -34.14 12.64
C ALA A 48 -15.04 -33.67 12.39
N ASP A 49 -15.25 -32.37 12.23
CA ASP A 49 -16.56 -31.77 11.96
C ASP A 49 -17.12 -32.18 10.60
N ILE A 50 -16.28 -32.21 9.57
CA ILE A 50 -16.70 -32.52 8.18
C ILE A 50 -16.70 -34.04 7.92
N LYS A 51 -16.23 -34.86 8.87
CA LYS A 51 -16.11 -36.34 8.76
C LYS A 51 -15.34 -36.79 7.52
N LEU A 52 -14.29 -36.04 7.14
CA LEU A 52 -13.41 -36.38 6.04
C LEU A 52 -12.23 -37.23 6.53
N GLN A 53 -11.66 -38.05 5.64
CA GLN A 53 -10.44 -38.83 5.92
C GLN A 53 -9.37 -38.45 4.89
N PRO A 54 -8.68 -37.31 5.07
CA PRO A 54 -7.65 -36.89 4.14
C PRO A 54 -6.38 -37.74 4.30
N THR A 55 -5.64 -37.91 3.22
CA THR A 55 -4.34 -38.61 3.21
C THR A 55 -3.24 -37.85 3.96
N SER A 56 -3.41 -36.54 4.18
CA SER A 56 -2.52 -35.70 4.97
C SER A 56 -3.30 -34.54 5.59
N ILE A 57 -3.04 -34.24 6.86
CA ILE A 57 -3.58 -33.06 7.55
C ILE A 57 -2.65 -31.89 7.30
N PRO A 58 -3.13 -30.74 6.79
CA PRO A 58 -2.31 -29.54 6.67
C PRO A 58 -1.83 -29.07 8.05
N ASP A 59 -0.62 -28.54 8.09
CA ASP A 59 0.08 -28.09 9.30
C ASP A 59 -0.27 -26.65 9.70
N HIS A 60 -1.15 -25.98 8.96
CA HIS A 60 -1.67 -24.65 9.27
C HIS A 60 -3.18 -24.69 9.56
N SER A 61 -3.58 -24.05 10.65
CA SER A 61 -4.96 -23.88 11.09
C SER A 61 -5.68 -22.79 10.29
N MET A 62 -7.01 -22.84 10.25
CA MET A 62 -7.84 -21.81 9.63
C MET A 62 -8.08 -20.66 10.60
N LEU A 63 -7.81 -19.43 10.17
CA LEU A 63 -8.18 -18.22 10.90
C LEU A 63 -9.56 -17.77 10.43
N ILE A 64 -10.52 -17.69 11.35
CA ILE A 64 -11.92 -17.34 11.05
C ILE A 64 -12.29 -16.12 11.87
N TRP A 65 -12.88 -15.12 11.23
CA TRP A 65 -13.31 -13.93 11.94
C TRP A 65 -14.49 -13.23 11.30
N GLU A 66 -15.22 -12.51 12.13
CA GLU A 66 -16.39 -11.74 11.76
C GLU A 66 -16.10 -10.25 11.93
N ILE A 67 -16.34 -9.49 10.86
CA ILE A 67 -16.19 -8.03 10.85
C ILE A 67 -17.56 -7.40 10.71
N HIS A 68 -17.88 -6.46 11.59
CA HIS A 68 -18.99 -5.54 11.40
C HIS A 68 -18.57 -4.41 10.46
N VAL A 69 -19.09 -4.42 9.25
CA VAL A 69 -18.88 -3.33 8.30
C VAL A 69 -20.10 -2.41 8.38
N ASP A 70 -19.95 -1.28 9.07
CA ASP A 70 -20.93 -0.20 9.00
C ASP A 70 -20.88 0.38 7.58
N TYR A 71 -21.75 -0.15 6.73
CA TYR A 71 -21.95 0.31 5.37
C TYR A 71 -22.73 1.64 5.38
N LYS A 72 -22.19 2.67 6.05
CA LYS A 72 -22.40 4.03 5.57
C LYS A 72 -21.57 4.16 4.31
N LEU A 73 -22.15 3.66 3.22
CA LEU A 73 -21.83 4.07 1.87
C LEU A 73 -21.90 5.59 1.85
N ASN A 74 -20.79 6.26 2.18
CA ASN A 74 -20.41 7.38 1.37
C ASN A 74 -20.26 6.77 -0.02
N GLN A 75 -21.35 6.80 -0.78
CA GLN A 75 -21.27 6.77 -2.23
C GLN A 75 -20.32 7.91 -2.57
N ARG A 76 -19.03 7.61 -2.64
CA ARG A 76 -18.25 8.16 -3.73
C ARG A 76 -19.06 7.69 -4.93
N GLN A 77 -19.79 8.62 -5.55
CA GLN A 77 -20.10 8.47 -6.95
C GLN A 77 -18.75 8.11 -7.57
N ASP A 78 -18.54 6.84 -7.82
CA ASP A 78 -17.72 6.43 -8.93
C ASP A 78 -18.46 7.03 -10.12
N ASP A 79 -18.15 8.29 -10.41
CA ASP A 79 -18.35 8.85 -11.72
C ASP A 79 -17.69 7.83 -12.63
N VAL A 80 -18.52 7.04 -13.30
CA VAL A 80 -18.09 6.18 -14.40
C VAL A 80 -17.39 7.14 -15.35
N ILE A 81 -16.06 7.17 -15.28
CA ILE A 81 -15.24 8.04 -16.11
C ILE A 81 -15.48 7.54 -17.53
N SER A 82 -16.42 8.18 -18.22
CA SER A 82 -16.65 7.96 -19.63
C SER A 82 -15.29 8.06 -20.34
N PRO A 83 -14.97 7.09 -21.23
CA PRO A 83 -13.69 7.07 -21.93
C PRO A 83 -13.61 8.33 -22.81
N GLY A 84 -12.93 9.36 -22.30
CA GLY A 84 -12.90 10.69 -22.92
C GLY A 84 -12.69 11.85 -21.94
N HIS A 85 -12.98 11.68 -20.64
CA HIS A 85 -12.77 12.75 -19.67
C HIS A 85 -11.28 12.91 -19.33
N SER A 86 -10.69 14.04 -19.73
CA SER A 86 -9.36 14.46 -19.31
C SER A 86 -9.42 14.89 -17.84
N VAL A 87 -8.77 14.14 -16.95
CA VAL A 87 -8.62 14.56 -15.55
C VAL A 87 -7.50 15.61 -15.49
N LYS A 88 -7.87 16.83 -15.09
CA LYS A 88 -6.92 17.93 -14.83
C LYS A 88 -6.08 17.58 -13.61
N ARG A 89 -4.76 17.56 -13.75
CA ARG A 89 -3.83 17.38 -12.64
C ARG A 89 -3.05 18.66 -12.40
N TYR A 90 -3.38 19.33 -11.30
CA TYR A 90 -2.72 20.54 -10.84
C TYR A 90 -1.39 20.22 -10.17
N GLN A 91 -0.35 21.01 -10.45
CA GLN A 91 0.94 20.90 -9.79
C GLN A 91 0.93 21.66 -8.46
N LEU A 92 0.36 21.07 -7.41
CA LEU A 92 0.19 21.73 -6.09
C LEU A 92 1.50 22.19 -5.40
N ARG A 93 2.67 21.76 -5.90
CA ARG A 93 3.98 22.25 -5.44
C ARG A 93 4.34 23.63 -5.99
N GLU A 94 3.63 24.06 -7.02
CA GLU A 94 3.77 25.37 -7.68
C GLU A 94 2.59 26.28 -7.31
N THR A 95 1.90 25.99 -6.19
CA THR A 95 0.81 26.84 -5.69
C THR A 95 1.40 28.16 -5.21
N PRO A 96 0.93 29.31 -5.70
CA PRO A 96 1.39 30.62 -5.22
C PRO A 96 1.15 30.79 -3.71
N ASP A 97 2.04 31.49 -3.01
CA ASP A 97 1.88 31.76 -1.57
C ASP A 97 0.63 32.61 -1.27
N ASP A 98 0.14 33.34 -2.26
CA ASP A 98 -1.05 34.21 -2.22
C ASP A 98 -2.29 33.58 -2.89
N PHE A 99 -2.33 32.26 -3.04
CA PHE A 99 -3.32 31.53 -3.83
C PHE A 99 -4.79 31.79 -3.44
N LEU A 100 -5.07 32.16 -2.18
CA LEU A 100 -6.41 32.55 -1.70
C LEU A 100 -6.43 33.93 -1.04
N SER A 101 -5.30 34.63 -1.02
CA SER A 101 -5.15 35.96 -0.42
C SER A 101 -4.83 37.02 -1.48
N PHE A 102 -5.17 36.73 -2.74
CA PHE A 102 -5.05 37.68 -3.83
C PHE A 102 -6.19 38.70 -3.70
N SER A 103 -5.89 39.98 -3.90
CA SER A 103 -6.76 41.13 -3.54
C SER A 103 -8.20 41.08 -4.07
N ASN A 104 -8.47 40.29 -5.10
CA ASN A 104 -9.78 40.17 -5.74
C ASN A 104 -10.61 38.97 -5.24
N ILE A 105 -10.01 38.06 -4.48
CA ILE A 105 -10.64 36.82 -3.99
C ILE A 105 -11.08 36.96 -2.55
N ASP A 106 -10.33 37.72 -1.74
CA ASP A 106 -10.69 38.02 -0.36
C ASP A 106 -12.13 38.56 -0.23
N PRO A 107 -12.60 39.54 -1.04
CA PRO A 107 -13.97 40.03 -0.94
C PRO A 107 -15.01 38.95 -1.29
N LEU A 108 -14.71 38.10 -2.28
CA LEU A 108 -15.58 36.99 -2.71
C LEU A 108 -15.64 35.88 -1.65
N LEU A 109 -14.52 35.59 -0.99
CA LEU A 109 -14.47 34.66 0.14
C LEU A 109 -15.27 35.20 1.32
N TYR A 110 -15.11 36.47 1.67
CA TYR A 110 -15.89 37.10 2.74
C TYR A 110 -17.39 37.11 2.43
N GLU A 111 -17.78 37.42 1.20
CA GLU A 111 -19.18 37.37 0.75
C GLU A 111 -19.76 35.95 0.88
N LYS A 112 -19.01 34.93 0.44
CA LYS A 112 -19.44 33.52 0.52
C LYS A 112 -19.50 33.02 1.96
N ILE A 113 -18.54 33.39 2.82
CA ILE A 113 -18.55 33.07 4.25
C ILE A 113 -19.76 33.72 4.92
N THR A 114 -20.03 35.01 4.64
CA THR A 114 -21.20 35.72 5.20
C THR A 114 -22.52 35.11 4.71
N ALA A 115 -22.58 34.67 3.45
CA ALA A 115 -23.75 33.98 2.90
C ALA A 115 -23.96 32.59 3.50
N ILE A 116 -22.86 31.87 3.81
CA ILE A 116 -22.88 30.62 4.57
C ILE A 116 -23.46 30.92 5.95
N GLU A 117 -22.85 31.83 6.71
CA GLU A 117 -23.24 32.18 8.08
C GLU A 117 -24.69 32.69 8.19
N GLY A 118 -25.19 33.42 7.19
CA GLY A 118 -26.54 33.97 7.17
C GLY A 118 -27.65 32.97 6.78
N ASN A 119 -27.35 31.86 6.10
CA ASN A 119 -28.36 30.94 5.52
C ASN A 119 -28.24 29.48 6.00
N LEU A 120 -27.74 29.22 7.22
CA LEU A 120 -27.61 27.86 7.78
C LEU A 120 -28.94 27.26 8.31
N GLN A 121 -30.07 27.54 7.67
CA GLN A 121 -31.38 27.09 8.18
C GLN A 121 -31.66 25.62 7.81
N CYS A 122 -31.14 25.12 6.68
CA CYS A 122 -31.29 23.71 6.32
C CYS A 122 -30.08 23.11 5.58
N GLN A 123 -29.99 21.78 5.57
CA GLN A 123 -28.88 21.02 4.96
C GLN A 123 -28.68 21.32 3.46
N LYS A 124 -29.74 21.69 2.73
CA LYS A 124 -29.65 22.04 1.31
C LYS A 124 -28.87 23.33 1.09
N ASP A 125 -29.03 24.31 1.98
CA ASP A 125 -28.34 25.60 1.89
C ASP A 125 -26.85 25.43 2.17
N ILE A 126 -26.51 24.57 3.14
CA ILE A 126 -25.12 24.19 3.46
C ILE A 126 -24.47 23.50 2.26
N GLN A 127 -25.15 22.53 1.63
CA GLN A 127 -24.63 21.81 0.46
C GLN A 127 -24.44 22.73 -0.75
N ARG A 128 -25.37 23.66 -0.96
CA ARG A 128 -25.28 24.65 -2.04
C ARG A 128 -24.09 25.59 -1.81
N ALA A 129 -23.97 26.16 -0.62
CA ALA A 129 -22.88 27.08 -0.31
C ALA A 129 -21.50 26.40 -0.33
N TYR A 130 -21.43 25.13 0.09
CA TYR A 130 -20.22 24.32 -0.06
C TYR A 130 -19.86 24.08 -1.53
N SER A 131 -20.86 23.84 -2.39
CA SER A 131 -20.65 23.64 -3.83
C SER A 131 -20.15 24.91 -4.51
N ASP A 132 -20.73 26.07 -4.18
CA ASP A 132 -20.28 27.39 -4.63
C ASP A 132 -18.82 27.67 -4.23
N PHE A 133 -18.45 27.35 -2.98
CA PHE A 133 -17.08 27.51 -2.49
C PHE A 133 -16.09 26.60 -3.23
N LEU A 134 -16.47 25.34 -3.48
CA LEU A 134 -15.65 24.42 -4.27
C LEU A 134 -15.47 24.90 -5.71
N GLU A 135 -16.49 25.52 -6.31
CA GLU A 135 -16.40 26.10 -7.65
C GLU A 135 -15.45 27.30 -7.71
N LEU A 136 -15.48 28.17 -6.70
CA LEU A 136 -14.53 29.27 -6.53
C LEU A 136 -13.09 28.75 -6.47
N ILE A 137 -12.81 27.75 -5.62
CA ILE A 137 -11.49 27.12 -5.52
C ILE A 137 -11.09 26.51 -6.85
N LYS A 138 -11.96 25.74 -7.51
CA LYS A 138 -11.65 25.10 -8.80
C LYS A 138 -11.28 26.13 -9.87
N THR A 139 -12.02 27.24 -9.92
CA THR A 139 -11.77 28.35 -10.84
C THR A 139 -10.41 28.96 -10.58
N GLU A 140 -10.07 29.18 -9.32
CA GLU A 140 -8.77 29.75 -8.94
C GLU A 140 -7.61 28.78 -9.22
N MET A 141 -7.80 27.50 -8.94
CA MET A 141 -6.86 26.44 -9.31
C MET A 141 -6.63 26.39 -10.83
N ASP A 142 -7.68 26.54 -11.63
CA ASP A 142 -7.61 26.56 -13.10
C ASP A 142 -6.86 27.78 -13.64
N ASN A 143 -7.00 28.93 -13.00
CA ASN A 143 -6.37 30.17 -13.44
C ASN A 143 -4.89 30.27 -13.07
N ARG A 144 -4.51 29.76 -11.88
CA ARG A 144 -3.19 30.05 -11.30
C ARG A 144 -2.28 28.87 -11.09
N ILE A 145 -2.80 27.64 -11.00
CA ILE A 145 -1.95 26.47 -10.84
C ILE A 145 -1.75 25.80 -12.20
N PRO A 146 -0.49 25.67 -12.67
CA PRO A 146 -0.20 24.96 -13.90
C PRO A 146 -0.81 23.55 -13.89
N CYS A 147 -1.69 23.28 -14.87
CA CYS A 147 -2.36 22.00 -15.02
C CYS A 147 -1.77 21.22 -16.19
N LYS A 148 -1.38 19.96 -15.94
CA LYS A 148 -1.04 19.00 -17.01
C LYS A 148 -2.29 18.23 -17.39
N LYS A 149 -2.71 18.33 -18.65
CA LYS A 149 -3.73 17.42 -19.22
C LYS A 149 -3.11 16.03 -19.36
N THR A 150 -3.36 15.15 -18.40
CA THR A 150 -2.98 13.74 -18.51
C THR A 150 -4.16 12.94 -19.00
N SER A 151 -4.00 12.25 -20.12
CA SER A 151 -4.96 11.22 -20.54
C SER A 151 -5.05 10.15 -19.44
N ALA A 152 -6.26 9.75 -19.09
CA ALA A 152 -6.51 8.73 -18.06
C ALA A 152 -5.75 7.41 -18.35
N LEU A 153 -5.45 7.14 -19.62
CA LEU A 153 -4.65 6.00 -20.09
C LEU A 153 -3.19 5.97 -19.60
N ASN A 154 -2.64 7.07 -19.10
CA ASN A 154 -1.24 7.16 -18.66
C ASN A 154 -1.02 6.83 -17.17
N PHE A 155 -2.08 6.55 -16.40
CA PHE A 155 -1.96 6.18 -14.99
C PHE A 155 -1.20 4.86 -14.78
N ASP A 156 -1.27 3.93 -15.75
CA ASP A 156 -0.61 2.62 -15.63
C ASP A 156 0.85 2.60 -16.09
N ILE A 157 1.30 3.59 -16.88
CA ILE A 157 2.65 3.55 -17.48
C ILE A 157 3.75 3.92 -16.47
N LYS A 158 3.44 4.70 -15.42
CA LYS A 158 4.44 5.16 -14.43
C LYS A 158 4.80 4.13 -13.35
N LYS A 159 4.18 2.94 -13.32
CA LYS A 159 4.64 1.84 -12.44
C LYS A 159 6.02 1.27 -12.84
N ASN A 160 6.55 1.64 -14.01
CA ASN A 160 7.84 1.15 -14.50
C ASN A 160 9.08 1.91 -13.98
N ASN A 161 8.92 3.00 -13.22
CA ASN A 161 10.03 3.72 -12.59
C ASN A 161 10.25 3.32 -11.12
N ARG A 162 9.86 2.11 -10.71
CA ARG A 162 10.53 1.47 -9.58
C ARG A 162 11.97 1.28 -10.02
N THR A 163 12.93 1.92 -9.35
CA THR A 163 14.36 1.66 -9.52
C THR A 163 14.54 0.17 -9.73
N ARG A 164 15.00 -0.22 -10.93
CA ARG A 164 15.13 -1.64 -11.28
C ARG A 164 15.92 -2.28 -10.14
N LYS A 165 15.35 -3.33 -9.56
CA LYS A 165 15.95 -3.96 -8.39
C LYS A 165 17.43 -4.22 -8.69
N PRO A 166 18.36 -3.96 -7.75
CA PRO A 166 19.79 -3.95 -8.05
C PRO A 166 20.33 -5.30 -8.56
N TYR A 167 19.59 -6.38 -8.31
CA TYR A 167 19.87 -7.73 -8.78
C TYR A 167 19.22 -8.08 -10.13
N TRP A 168 18.60 -7.12 -10.82
CA TRP A 168 17.95 -7.35 -12.11
C TRP A 168 18.98 -7.34 -13.24
N ASN A 169 19.30 -8.52 -13.78
CA ASN A 169 20.31 -8.70 -14.83
C ASN A 169 19.68 -8.94 -16.22
N VAL A 170 20.53 -8.99 -17.25
CA VAL A 170 20.11 -9.20 -18.65
C VAL A 170 19.38 -10.54 -18.83
N GLU A 171 19.83 -11.58 -18.12
CA GLU A 171 19.24 -12.92 -18.17
C GLU A 171 17.80 -12.93 -17.61
N LEU A 172 17.56 -12.29 -16.46
CA LEU A 172 16.22 -12.10 -15.90
C LEU A 172 15.32 -11.29 -16.82
N ALA A 173 15.86 -10.25 -17.44
CA ALA A 173 15.11 -9.45 -18.40
C ALA A 173 14.68 -10.29 -19.62
N ALA A 174 15.57 -11.14 -20.14
CA ALA A 174 15.28 -12.04 -21.25
C ALA A 174 14.19 -13.06 -20.88
N GLN A 175 14.31 -13.72 -19.72
CA GLN A 175 13.32 -14.68 -19.23
C GLN A 175 11.95 -14.04 -18.95
N TRP A 176 11.95 -12.83 -18.40
CA TRP A 176 10.71 -12.07 -18.19
C TRP A 176 10.04 -11.71 -19.52
N SER A 177 10.83 -11.27 -20.50
CA SER A 177 10.32 -10.95 -21.83
C SER A 177 9.73 -12.18 -22.53
N HIS A 178 10.39 -13.34 -22.39
CA HIS A 178 9.90 -14.62 -22.89
C HIS A 178 8.56 -15.01 -22.22
N ALA A 179 8.48 -14.99 -20.89
CA ALA A 179 7.24 -15.30 -20.17
C ALA A 179 6.08 -14.38 -20.58
N ARG A 180 6.35 -13.08 -20.74
CA ARG A 180 5.36 -12.09 -21.20
C ARG A 180 4.89 -12.35 -22.63
N ASN A 181 5.79 -12.79 -23.52
CA ASN A 181 5.43 -13.15 -24.88
C ASN A 181 4.53 -14.40 -24.91
N CYS A 182 4.86 -15.43 -24.12
CA CYS A 182 4.01 -16.63 -23.98
C CYS A 182 2.61 -16.25 -23.43
N GLU A 183 2.55 -15.37 -22.42
CA GLU A 183 1.29 -14.87 -21.88
C GLU A 183 0.45 -14.17 -22.95
N LYS A 184 1.07 -13.29 -23.73
CA LYS A 184 0.42 -12.55 -24.82
C LYS A 184 -0.12 -13.50 -25.89
N MET A 185 0.64 -14.53 -26.26
CA MET A 185 0.20 -15.55 -27.23
C MET A 185 -0.98 -16.36 -26.71
N TRP A 186 -0.93 -16.77 -25.43
CA TRP A 186 -2.03 -17.48 -24.78
C TRP A 186 -3.31 -16.64 -24.71
N LEU A 187 -3.22 -15.38 -24.32
CA LEU A 187 -4.37 -14.47 -24.21
C LEU A 187 -5.01 -14.14 -25.56
N LYS A 188 -4.21 -14.06 -26.63
CA LYS A 188 -4.67 -13.78 -27.99
C LYS A 188 -5.22 -15.01 -28.74
N SER A 189 -5.07 -16.21 -28.18
CA SER A 189 -5.52 -17.43 -28.85
C SER A 189 -7.03 -17.62 -28.72
N ASN A 190 -7.71 -17.67 -29.87
CA ASN A 190 -9.14 -17.97 -29.98
C ASN A 190 -9.43 -19.48 -30.13
N SER A 191 -8.42 -20.31 -30.37
CA SER A 191 -8.57 -21.76 -30.51
C SER A 191 -8.44 -22.47 -29.16
N HIS A 192 -9.47 -23.22 -28.76
CA HIS A 192 -9.52 -23.91 -27.47
C HIS A 192 -8.39 -24.96 -27.32
N VAL A 193 -8.04 -25.68 -28.40
CA VAL A 193 -6.97 -26.69 -28.41
C VAL A 193 -5.60 -26.03 -28.26
N ASN A 194 -5.33 -24.96 -29.01
CA ASN A 194 -4.06 -24.24 -28.93
C ASN A 194 -3.92 -23.48 -27.60
N LYS A 195 -5.03 -23.07 -26.98
CA LYS A 195 -5.04 -22.35 -25.71
C LYS A 195 -4.51 -23.22 -24.56
N GLY A 196 -4.76 -24.53 -24.57
CA GLY A 196 -4.20 -25.47 -23.59
C GLY A 196 -2.68 -25.56 -23.68
N LYS A 197 -2.14 -25.75 -24.89
CA LYS A 197 -0.69 -25.80 -25.15
C LYS A 197 0.00 -24.48 -24.76
N LEU A 198 -0.52 -23.35 -25.22
CA LEU A 198 0.02 -22.02 -24.93
C LEU A 198 -0.04 -21.68 -23.42
N LYS A 199 -1.09 -22.14 -22.72
CA LYS A 199 -1.16 -22.00 -21.25
C LYS A 199 -0.04 -22.80 -20.57
N SER A 200 0.21 -24.03 -21.02
CA SER A 200 1.29 -24.86 -20.49
C SER A 200 2.66 -24.22 -20.71
N GLU A 201 2.91 -23.71 -21.93
CA GLU A 201 4.14 -22.99 -22.27
C GLU A 201 4.33 -21.73 -21.41
N PHE A 202 3.28 -20.93 -21.21
CA PHE A 202 3.31 -19.79 -20.30
C PHE A 202 3.62 -20.20 -18.85
N CYS A 203 2.93 -21.22 -18.33
CA CYS A 203 3.16 -21.72 -16.98
C CYS A 203 4.61 -22.19 -16.79
N GLN A 204 5.19 -22.86 -17.79
CA GLN A 204 6.59 -23.28 -17.78
C GLN A 204 7.54 -22.08 -17.81
N ALA A 205 7.35 -21.14 -18.74
CA ALA A 205 8.17 -19.93 -18.84
C ALA A 205 8.13 -19.11 -17.54
N ARG A 206 6.95 -19.00 -16.90
CA ARG A 206 6.78 -18.35 -15.60
C ARG A 206 7.51 -19.08 -14.49
N LYS A 207 7.41 -20.41 -14.41
CA LYS A 207 8.17 -21.23 -13.44
C LYS A 207 9.68 -21.02 -13.59
N CYS A 208 10.20 -21.03 -14.83
CA CYS A 208 11.62 -20.79 -15.11
C CYS A 208 12.06 -19.39 -14.66
N PHE A 209 11.26 -18.37 -14.98
CA PHE A 209 11.51 -17.00 -14.51
C PHE A 209 11.53 -16.91 -12.98
N ASP A 210 10.54 -17.50 -12.29
CA ASP A 210 10.46 -17.45 -10.83
C ASP A 210 11.61 -18.19 -10.14
N GLN A 211 12.11 -19.28 -10.75
CA GLN A 211 13.31 -19.98 -10.29
C GLN A 211 14.56 -19.11 -10.46
N LEU A 212 14.77 -18.54 -11.65
CA LEU A 212 15.91 -17.66 -11.91
C LEU A 212 15.88 -16.41 -11.01
N HIS A 213 14.71 -15.78 -10.86
CA HIS A 213 14.53 -14.61 -10.01
C HIS A 213 14.87 -14.91 -8.54
N ARG A 214 14.45 -16.07 -8.03
CA ARG A 214 14.85 -16.52 -6.69
C ARG A 214 16.36 -16.75 -6.59
N LYS A 215 16.98 -17.40 -7.59
CA LYS A 215 18.42 -17.67 -7.63
C LYS A 215 19.24 -16.38 -7.62
N VAL A 216 18.99 -15.47 -8.57
CA VAL A 216 19.74 -14.21 -8.72
C VAL A 216 19.52 -13.29 -7.51
N LYS A 217 18.30 -13.24 -6.95
CA LYS A 217 18.04 -12.50 -5.71
C LYS A 217 18.82 -13.07 -4.53
N ARG A 218 18.92 -14.40 -4.39
CA ARG A 218 19.70 -15.04 -3.33
C ARG A 218 21.19 -14.77 -3.51
N GLN A 219 21.72 -14.89 -4.73
CA GLN A 219 23.12 -14.59 -5.04
C GLN A 219 23.48 -13.14 -4.72
N TYR A 220 22.62 -12.19 -5.08
CA TYR A 220 22.85 -10.78 -4.73
C TYR A 220 22.87 -10.54 -3.22
N ARG A 221 21.97 -11.19 -2.47
CA ARG A 221 21.96 -11.10 -1.00
C ARG A 221 23.20 -11.72 -0.38
N GLN A 222 23.65 -12.86 -0.90
CA GLN A 222 24.88 -13.51 -0.47
C GLN A 222 26.09 -12.61 -0.75
N LYS A 223 26.18 -12.04 -1.95
CA LYS A 223 27.25 -11.09 -2.29
C LYS A 223 27.27 -9.88 -1.36
N LEU A 224 26.11 -9.29 -1.07
CA LEU A 224 26.02 -8.19 -0.09
C LEU A 224 26.47 -8.63 1.31
N GLN A 225 26.11 -9.84 1.72
CA GLN A 225 26.54 -10.39 3.00
C GLN A 225 28.06 -10.56 3.03
N ASP A 226 28.65 -11.16 1.99
CA ASP A 226 30.09 -11.36 1.87
C ASP A 226 30.83 -10.00 1.87
N GLU A 227 30.35 -9.02 1.10
CA GLU A 227 30.88 -7.64 1.08
C GLU A 227 30.82 -6.96 2.46
N LEU A 228 29.78 -7.23 3.26
CA LEU A 228 29.66 -6.71 4.62
C LEU A 228 30.58 -7.45 5.58
N THR A 229 30.68 -8.77 5.47
CA THR A 229 31.58 -9.57 6.29
C THR A 229 33.04 -9.19 6.03
N GLU A 230 33.47 -9.08 4.77
CA GLU A 230 34.81 -8.63 4.38
C GLU A 230 35.11 -7.21 4.89
N LYS A 231 34.15 -6.28 4.80
CA LYS A 231 34.34 -4.89 5.27
C LYS A 231 34.45 -4.76 6.78
N PHE A 232 33.82 -5.66 7.56
CA PHE A 232 33.72 -5.54 9.02
C PHE A 232 34.41 -6.67 9.78
N GLU A 233 35.29 -7.42 9.11
CA GLU A 233 36.04 -8.53 9.70
C GLU A 233 36.99 -8.12 10.84
N CYS A 234 37.24 -6.83 11.06
CA CYS A 234 38.01 -6.33 12.20
C CYS A 234 37.44 -5.03 12.81
N THR A 235 37.12 -5.10 14.10
CA THR A 235 37.22 -4.04 15.13
C THR A 235 36.14 -2.97 15.39
N ASN A 236 35.02 -2.87 14.66
CA ASN A 236 33.99 -1.88 15.08
C ASN A 236 32.54 -2.32 14.86
N SER A 237 31.98 -3.02 15.86
CA SER A 237 30.55 -3.40 15.92
C SER A 237 29.62 -2.19 15.70
N THR A 238 30.03 -1.00 16.15
CA THR A 238 29.28 0.25 16.01
C THR A 238 29.13 0.69 14.56
N GLU A 239 30.16 0.53 13.74
CA GLU A 239 30.11 0.86 12.31
C GLU A 239 29.32 -0.17 11.51
N PHE A 240 29.43 -1.45 11.86
CA PHE A 240 28.60 -2.52 11.31
C PHE A 240 27.10 -2.20 11.46
N TRP A 241 26.66 -1.86 12.68
CA TRP A 241 25.25 -1.52 12.95
C TRP A 241 24.80 -0.20 12.34
N LYS A 242 25.67 0.82 12.22
CA LYS A 242 25.35 2.05 11.46
C LYS A 242 25.09 1.76 9.99
N THR A 243 25.90 0.88 9.39
CA THR A 243 25.80 0.51 7.96
C THR A 243 24.56 -0.34 7.69
N ILE A 244 24.24 -1.30 8.57
CA ILE A 244 22.98 -2.06 8.52
C ILE A 244 21.76 -1.15 8.78
N GLY A 245 21.87 -0.19 9.70
CA GLY A 245 20.82 0.78 10.00
C GLY A 245 20.44 1.66 8.80
N GLN A 246 21.40 1.95 7.91
CA GLN A 246 21.18 2.65 6.64
C GLN A 246 20.51 1.77 5.56
N ILE A 247 20.60 0.44 5.67
CA ILE A 247 19.96 -0.52 4.76
C ILE A 247 18.48 -0.74 5.14
N GLY A 248 18.10 -0.43 6.38
CA GLY A 248 16.71 -0.35 6.85
C GLY A 248 16.03 0.98 6.56
N ILE A 249 14.75 1.09 6.90
CA ILE A 249 13.81 2.21 6.69
C ILE A 249 14.28 3.56 7.31
N SER A 250 15.52 3.68 7.79
CA SER A 250 16.07 4.87 8.45
C SER A 250 16.08 6.11 7.55
N ASN A 251 16.25 5.96 6.23
CA ASN A 251 16.11 7.10 5.30
C ASN A 251 14.70 7.72 5.28
N TYR A 252 13.68 7.00 5.80
CA TYR A 252 12.32 7.52 5.98
C TYR A 252 12.05 8.03 7.39
N ARG A 253 12.96 7.81 8.35
CA ARG A 253 12.88 8.46 9.66
C ARG A 253 13.55 9.82 9.54
N GLN A 254 12.78 10.84 9.17
CA GLN A 254 13.16 12.21 9.46
C GLN A 254 13.16 12.39 10.98
N ASN A 255 14.27 12.05 11.64
CA ASN A 255 14.48 12.38 13.05
C ASN A 255 14.79 13.88 13.15
N LYS A 256 13.77 14.73 13.00
CA LYS A 256 13.79 16.03 13.67
C LYS A 256 13.31 15.77 15.10
N ILE A 257 14.24 15.41 15.97
CA ILE A 257 13.99 15.42 17.41
C ILE A 257 13.72 16.89 17.79
N PRO A 258 12.56 17.23 18.37
CA PRO A 258 12.28 18.58 18.80
C PRO A 258 13.32 19.01 19.84
N TRP A 259 13.93 20.17 19.62
CA TRP A 259 14.99 20.71 20.48
C TRP A 259 14.51 21.13 21.88
N ALA A 260 13.19 21.14 22.09
CA ALA A 260 12.56 21.44 23.35
C ALA A 260 11.30 20.59 23.51
N VAL A 261 11.07 20.09 24.73
CA VAL A 261 9.85 19.39 25.11
C VAL A 261 9.28 20.04 26.37
N ILE A 262 7.97 20.25 26.41
CA ILE A 262 7.29 20.78 27.59
C ILE A 262 7.00 19.60 28.53
N ASN A 263 7.47 19.69 29.77
CA ASN A 263 7.22 18.65 30.77
C ASN A 263 5.77 18.69 31.28
N GLU A 264 5.39 17.70 32.09
CA GLU A 264 4.01 17.58 32.63
C GLU A 264 3.58 18.77 33.52
N GLU A 265 4.52 19.63 33.92
CA GLU A 265 4.29 20.86 34.70
C GLU A 265 4.21 22.12 33.82
N GLY A 266 4.22 21.98 32.49
CA GLY A 266 4.11 23.10 31.56
C GLY A 266 5.40 23.89 31.33
N ARG A 267 6.56 23.38 31.77
CA ARG A 267 7.86 24.04 31.62
C ARG A 267 8.65 23.48 30.43
N LEU A 268 9.29 24.38 29.69
CA LEU A 268 10.04 24.08 28.48
C LEU A 268 11.45 23.59 28.87
N VAL A 269 11.75 22.34 28.54
CA VAL A 269 13.05 21.70 28.82
C VAL A 269 13.82 21.53 27.51
N THR A 270 15.06 22.01 27.48
CA THR A 270 16.01 21.89 26.36
C THR A 270 17.25 21.13 26.82
N ASP A 271 17.74 20.18 26.02
CA ASP A 271 19.00 19.48 26.30
C ASP A 271 20.19 20.44 26.07
N GLN A 272 20.97 20.72 27.12
CA GLN A 272 22.36 21.21 27.01
C GLN A 272 23.33 20.04 27.09
#